data_AF-A0A7W5HLU6-F1
#
_entry.id   AF-A0A7W5HLU6-F1
#
_cell.length_a   1.000
_cell.length_b   1.000
_cell.length_c   1.000
_cell.angle_alpha   90.00
_cell.angle_beta   90.00
_cell.angle_gamma   90.00
#
_symmetry.space_group_name_H-M   'P 1'
#
loop_
_entity.id
_entity.type
_entity.pdbx_description
1 polymer ?
#
loop_
_entity_poly.entity_id
_entity_poly.type
_entity_poly.pdbx_seq_one_letter_code
_entity_poly.pdbx_strand_id
1 'polypeptide(L)'
;MAGWSYAQAQQAWQLKEEGYDFDEISVAMGVRATTAQKLVSRWEARLSIQAVWHHGLPVRIVNHLKENNIDSLESLQSVLAEGRLQKGMVPGIGAASIEQIRTWLESRNLKKECSEADKPVVVHLSPAMIEALDALAITEHEDRSEIIKRLILEADEHRKR
;
A
#
# COMPACT_ATOMS: atom_id res chain seq x y z
N MET A 1 6.71 -22.84 -22.40
CA MET A 1 7.32 -21.61 -21.87
C MET A 1 7.09 -21.61 -20.36
N ALA A 2 8.15 -21.72 -19.57
CA ALA A 2 8.03 -21.69 -18.11
C ALA A 2 7.54 -20.30 -17.67
N GLY A 3 6.36 -20.23 -17.09
CA GLY A 3 5.80 -18.99 -16.57
C GLY A 3 6.49 -18.63 -15.26
N TRP A 4 7.39 -17.66 -15.28
CA TRP A 4 8.01 -17.11 -14.08
C TRP A 4 6.95 -16.50 -13.15
N SER A 5 7.09 -16.77 -11.85
CA SER A 5 6.13 -16.34 -10.84
C SER A 5 6.32 -14.86 -10.48
N TYR A 6 5.25 -14.23 -9.98
CA TYR A 6 5.31 -12.85 -9.49
C TYR A 6 6.26 -12.69 -8.30
N ALA A 7 6.42 -13.74 -7.47
CA ALA A 7 7.36 -13.72 -6.35
C ALA A 7 8.82 -13.57 -6.83
N GLN A 8 9.17 -14.19 -7.96
CA GLN A 8 10.52 -14.06 -8.53
C GLN A 8 10.78 -12.66 -9.09
N ALA A 9 9.77 -12.04 -9.71
CA ALA A 9 9.89 -10.66 -10.18
C ALA A 9 10.03 -9.66 -9.02
N GLN A 10 9.29 -9.88 -7.93
CA GLN A 10 9.39 -9.09 -6.69
C GLN A 10 10.78 -9.19 -6.06
N GLN A 11 11.27 -10.41 -5.90
CA GLN A 11 12.56 -10.68 -5.28
C GLN A 11 13.72 -10.07 -6.09
N ALA A 12 13.67 -10.16 -7.43
CA ALA A 12 14.67 -9.52 -8.29
C ALA A 12 14.69 -8.00 -8.12
N TRP A 13 13.52 -7.37 -7.98
CA TRP A 13 13.41 -5.92 -7.76
C TRP A 13 13.91 -5.48 -6.38
N GLN A 14 13.62 -6.25 -5.32
CA GLN A 14 14.13 -5.96 -3.97
C GLN A 14 15.67 -5.97 -3.93
N LEU A 15 16.31 -6.95 -4.56
CA LEU A 15 17.77 -6.99 -4.64
C LEU A 15 18.35 -5.78 -5.38
N LYS A 16 17.67 -5.31 -6.42
CA LYS A 16 18.08 -4.07 -7.12
C LYS A 16 17.95 -2.82 -6.23
N GLU A 17 16.89 -2.73 -5.42
CA GLU A 17 16.72 -1.64 -4.43
C GLU A 17 17.79 -1.68 -3.33
N GLU A 18 18.29 -2.86 -2.98
CA GLU A 18 19.41 -3.04 -2.05
C GLU A 18 20.79 -2.69 -2.67
N GLY A 19 20.81 -2.30 -3.96
CA GLY A 19 22.00 -1.81 -4.66
C GLY A 19 22.74 -2.85 -5.49
N TYR A 20 22.21 -4.08 -5.60
CA TYR A 20 22.82 -5.14 -6.40
C TYR A 20 22.68 -4.86 -7.90
N ASP A 21 23.73 -5.15 -8.66
CA ASP A 21 23.68 -5.09 -10.12
C ASP A 21 23.00 -6.33 -10.74
N PHE A 22 22.73 -6.29 -12.05
CA PHE A 22 22.01 -7.39 -12.71
C PHE A 22 22.79 -8.70 -12.77
N ASP A 23 24.12 -8.65 -12.75
CA ASP A 23 24.95 -9.86 -12.75
C ASP A 23 24.91 -10.50 -11.36
N GLU A 24 24.97 -9.72 -10.29
CA GLU A 24 24.83 -10.19 -8.92
C GLU A 24 23.43 -10.74 -8.64
N ILE A 25 22.38 -10.09 -9.11
CA ILE A 25 20.99 -10.60 -9.02
C ILE A 25 20.87 -11.92 -9.77
N SER A 26 21.55 -12.05 -10.92
CA SER A 26 21.53 -13.27 -11.72
C SER A 26 22.13 -14.46 -10.96
N VAL A 27 23.25 -14.23 -10.27
CA VAL A 27 23.91 -15.22 -9.41
C VAL A 27 23.03 -15.57 -8.22
N ALA A 28 22.49 -14.55 -7.52
CA ALA A 28 21.65 -14.75 -6.35
C ALA A 28 20.37 -15.56 -6.64
N MET A 29 19.81 -15.41 -7.84
CA MET A 29 18.58 -16.07 -8.26
C MET A 29 18.79 -17.32 -9.12
N GLY A 30 20.04 -17.65 -9.48
CA GLY A 30 20.35 -18.77 -10.36
C GLY A 30 19.77 -18.62 -11.78
N VAL A 31 19.71 -17.39 -12.30
CA VAL A 31 19.18 -17.07 -13.62
C VAL A 31 20.23 -16.35 -14.47
N ARG A 32 19.96 -16.14 -15.77
CA ARG A 32 20.81 -15.29 -16.63
C ARG A 32 20.58 -13.81 -16.30
N ALA A 33 21.59 -12.95 -16.43
CA ALA A 33 21.47 -11.50 -16.22
C ALA A 33 20.34 -10.85 -17.04
N THR A 34 20.16 -11.29 -18.30
CA THR A 34 19.03 -10.86 -19.15
C THR A 34 17.66 -11.26 -18.60
N THR A 35 17.58 -12.37 -17.85
CA THR A 35 16.37 -12.79 -17.15
C THR A 35 16.14 -11.96 -15.89
N ALA A 36 17.20 -11.67 -15.11
CA ALA A 36 17.14 -10.78 -13.96
C ALA A 36 16.61 -9.39 -14.37
N GLN A 37 17.16 -8.81 -15.44
CA GLN A 37 16.68 -7.55 -16.00
C GLN A 37 15.19 -7.61 -16.37
N LYS A 38 14.75 -8.68 -17.06
CA LYS A 38 13.33 -8.86 -17.40
C LYS A 38 12.42 -8.99 -16.17
N LEU A 39 12.89 -9.66 -15.12
CA LEU A 39 12.14 -9.83 -13.87
C LEU A 39 11.97 -8.48 -13.17
N VAL A 40 13.06 -7.71 -13.05
CA VAL A 40 13.03 -6.34 -12.51
C VAL A 40 12.11 -5.45 -13.34
N SER A 41 12.30 -5.35 -14.65
CA SER A 41 11.48 -4.48 -15.50
C SER A 41 10.00 -4.87 -15.50
N ARG A 42 9.70 -6.17 -15.36
CA ARG A 42 8.32 -6.65 -15.21
C ARG A 42 7.70 -6.19 -13.88
N TRP A 43 8.49 -6.15 -12.80
CA TRP A 43 8.04 -5.63 -11.52
C TRP A 43 7.92 -4.10 -11.53
N GLU A 44 8.88 -3.38 -12.12
CA GLU A 44 8.81 -1.92 -12.33
C GLU A 44 7.58 -1.54 -13.17
N ALA A 45 7.30 -2.27 -14.26
CA ALA A 45 6.10 -2.09 -15.05
C ALA A 45 4.82 -2.41 -14.25
N ARG A 46 4.88 -3.35 -13.31
CA ARG A 46 3.75 -3.62 -12.41
C ARG A 46 3.59 -2.53 -11.37
N LEU A 47 4.66 -1.99 -10.80
CA LEU A 47 4.62 -0.85 -9.89
C LEU A 47 4.08 0.39 -10.60
N SER A 48 4.44 0.59 -11.88
CA SER A 48 3.85 1.66 -12.70
C SER A 48 2.38 1.41 -13.04
N ILE A 49 1.94 0.15 -13.20
CA ILE A 49 0.53 -0.23 -13.36
C ILE A 49 -0.26 -0.21 -12.04
N GLN A 50 0.38 -0.46 -10.88
CA GLN A 50 -0.22 -0.27 -9.55
C GLN A 50 -0.31 1.23 -9.18
N ALA A 51 0.54 2.06 -9.76
CA ALA A 51 0.47 3.53 -9.74
C ALA A 51 -0.52 4.10 -10.77
N VAL A 52 -1.50 3.30 -11.24
CA VAL A 52 -2.65 3.84 -11.96
C VAL A 52 -3.48 4.61 -10.95
N TRP A 53 -3.16 5.89 -10.81
CA TRP A 53 -3.76 6.79 -9.83
C TRP A 53 -5.28 6.82 -9.91
N HIS A 54 -5.89 6.41 -11.01
CA HIS A 54 -7.33 6.37 -11.23
C HIS A 54 -8.00 5.03 -10.88
N HIS A 55 -7.33 4.11 -10.17
CA HIS A 55 -7.92 2.84 -9.76
C HIS A 55 -9.13 3.05 -8.83
N GLY A 56 -10.27 2.46 -9.17
CA GLY A 56 -11.55 2.65 -8.47
C GLY A 56 -12.43 3.79 -9.01
N LEU A 57 -11.91 4.57 -9.96
CA LEU A 57 -12.68 5.60 -10.66
C LEU A 57 -13.35 5.01 -11.92
N PRO A 58 -14.59 5.36 -12.25
CA PRO A 58 -15.23 4.90 -13.48
C PRO A 58 -14.44 5.27 -14.74
N VAL A 59 -14.25 4.32 -15.65
CA VAL A 59 -13.45 4.47 -16.88
C VAL A 59 -13.82 5.71 -17.69
N ARG A 60 -15.13 6.03 -17.76
CA ARG A 60 -15.61 7.23 -18.45
C ARG A 60 -15.06 8.51 -17.84
N ILE A 61 -15.01 8.61 -16.51
CA ILE A 61 -14.45 9.77 -15.80
C ILE A 61 -12.95 9.85 -16.07
N VAL A 62 -12.25 8.71 -16.01
CA VAL A 62 -10.81 8.64 -16.30
C VAL A 62 -10.49 9.13 -17.71
N ASN A 63 -11.27 8.72 -18.71
CA ASN A 63 -11.05 9.16 -20.09
C ASN A 63 -11.24 10.67 -20.22
N HIS A 64 -12.29 11.23 -19.64
CA HIS A 64 -12.50 12.68 -19.65
C HIS A 64 -11.42 13.45 -18.88
N LEU A 65 -10.90 12.92 -17.77
CA LEU A 65 -9.77 13.52 -17.06
C LEU A 65 -8.51 13.55 -17.94
N LYS A 66 -8.20 12.43 -18.62
CA LYS A 66 -7.07 12.33 -19.54
C LYS A 66 -7.19 13.26 -20.75
N GLU A 67 -8.38 13.34 -21.35
CA GLU A 67 -8.68 14.27 -22.46
C GLU A 67 -8.47 15.74 -22.08
N ASN A 68 -8.51 16.05 -20.77
CA ASN A 68 -8.30 17.39 -20.23
C ASN A 68 -6.93 17.55 -19.54
N ASN A 69 -5.94 16.70 -19.86
CA ASN A 69 -4.57 16.74 -19.33
C ASN A 69 -4.48 16.57 -17.80
N ILE A 70 -5.45 15.88 -17.19
CA ILE A 70 -5.41 15.47 -15.79
C ILE A 70 -4.99 14.00 -15.78
N ASP A 71 -3.67 13.77 -15.74
CA ASP A 71 -3.03 12.47 -15.90
C ASP A 71 -2.33 11.97 -14.62
N SER A 72 -2.50 12.67 -13.50
CA SER A 72 -1.94 12.35 -12.19
C SER A 72 -2.90 12.71 -11.05
N LEU A 73 -2.70 12.08 -9.89
CA LEU A 73 -3.44 12.39 -8.66
C LEU A 73 -3.22 13.84 -8.21
N GLU A 74 -1.98 14.33 -8.33
CA GLU A 74 -1.60 15.69 -7.94
C GLU A 74 -2.30 16.71 -8.84
N SER A 75 -2.26 16.51 -10.16
CA SER A 75 -3.01 17.34 -11.12
C SER A 75 -4.51 17.37 -10.79
N LEU A 76 -5.11 16.23 -10.46
CA LEU A 76 -6.52 16.17 -10.06
C LEU A 76 -6.79 16.95 -8.77
N GLN A 77 -5.93 16.81 -7.76
CA GLN A 77 -6.06 17.51 -6.48
C GLN A 77 -5.88 19.03 -6.65
N SER A 78 -4.92 19.47 -7.46
CA SER A 78 -4.71 20.89 -7.79
C SER A 78 -5.92 21.48 -8.51
N VAL A 79 -6.44 20.82 -9.55
CA VAL A 79 -7.62 21.28 -10.30
C VAL A 79 -8.88 21.36 -9.40
N LEU A 80 -8.99 20.46 -8.42
CA LEU A 80 -10.08 20.46 -7.45
C LEU A 80 -9.92 21.58 -6.40
N ALA A 81 -8.71 21.80 -5.88
CA ALA A 81 -8.40 22.86 -4.93
C ALA A 81 -8.54 24.26 -5.53
N GLU A 82 -8.16 24.42 -6.80
CA GLU A 82 -8.32 25.67 -7.57
C GLU A 82 -9.77 25.94 -7.99
N GLY A 83 -10.71 25.03 -7.68
CA GLY A 83 -12.11 25.16 -8.08
C GLY A 83 -12.34 25.05 -9.59
N ARG A 84 -11.34 24.59 -10.34
CA ARG A 84 -11.42 24.40 -11.80
C ARG A 84 -12.20 23.14 -12.19
N LEU A 85 -12.41 22.23 -11.23
CA LEU A 85 -13.30 21.08 -11.36
C LEU A 85 -14.77 21.47 -11.04
N GLN A 86 -15.31 22.49 -11.71
CA GLN A 86 -16.69 22.93 -11.58
C GLN A 86 -17.56 22.47 -12.76
N LYS A 87 -18.88 22.43 -12.55
CA LYS A 87 -19.87 22.04 -13.55
C LYS A 87 -19.68 22.85 -14.84
N GLY A 88 -19.32 22.17 -15.93
CA GLY A 88 -19.16 22.77 -17.26
C GLY A 88 -17.77 23.30 -17.58
N MET A 89 -16.81 23.28 -16.64
CA MET A 89 -15.41 23.67 -16.93
C MET A 89 -14.59 22.55 -17.56
N VAL A 90 -14.89 21.29 -17.20
CA VAL A 90 -14.28 20.12 -17.84
C VAL A 90 -15.34 19.46 -18.72
N PRO A 91 -15.21 19.51 -20.06
CA PRO A 91 -16.12 18.86 -20.99
C PRO A 91 -16.30 17.37 -20.65
N GLY A 92 -17.55 16.92 -20.56
CA GLY A 92 -17.88 15.52 -20.24
C GLY A 92 -17.91 15.19 -18.74
N ILE A 93 -17.49 16.09 -17.85
CA ILE A 93 -17.58 15.91 -16.39
C ILE A 93 -18.75 16.75 -15.84
N GLY A 94 -19.83 16.07 -15.48
CA GLY A 94 -21.01 16.67 -14.85
C GLY A 94 -20.92 16.66 -13.32
N ALA A 95 -21.90 17.28 -12.65
CA ALA A 95 -21.99 17.33 -11.18
C ALA A 95 -21.92 15.93 -10.52
N ALA A 96 -22.56 14.93 -11.12
CA ALA A 96 -22.50 13.54 -10.62
C ALA A 96 -21.10 12.93 -10.71
N SER A 97 -20.33 13.26 -11.75
CA SER A 97 -18.94 12.81 -11.91
C SER A 97 -18.01 13.52 -10.94
N ILE A 98 -18.26 14.80 -10.66
CA ILE A 98 -17.51 15.57 -9.64
C ILE A 98 -17.70 14.94 -8.26
N GLU A 99 -18.93 14.58 -7.89
CA GLU A 99 -19.17 13.91 -6.60
C GLU A 99 -18.51 12.52 -6.54
N GLN A 100 -18.55 11.74 -7.62
CA GLN A 100 -17.84 10.46 -7.67
C GLN A 100 -16.33 10.62 -7.50
N ILE A 101 -15.73 11.67 -8.08
CA ILE A 101 -14.31 12.00 -7.88
C ILE A 101 -14.04 12.38 -6.41
N ARG A 102 -14.90 13.20 -5.80
CA ARG A 102 -14.77 13.60 -4.38
C ARG A 102 -14.85 12.41 -3.44
N THR A 103 -15.91 11.61 -3.55
CA THR A 103 -16.07 10.38 -2.76
C THR A 103 -14.89 9.42 -2.97
N TRP A 104 -14.41 9.31 -4.21
CA TRP A 104 -13.25 8.48 -4.51
C TRP A 104 -11.96 9.02 -3.84
N LEU A 105 -11.71 10.34 -3.85
CA LEU A 105 -10.58 10.96 -3.16
C LEU A 105 -10.68 10.80 -1.63
N GLU A 106 -11.86 11.00 -1.05
CA GLU A 106 -12.12 10.80 0.38
C GLU A 106 -11.88 9.35 0.79
N SER A 107 -12.36 8.37 0.01
CA SER A 107 -12.13 6.94 0.26
C SER A 107 -10.64 6.57 0.22
N ARG A 108 -9.83 7.31 -0.55
CA ARG A 108 -8.38 7.15 -0.60
C ARG A 108 -7.68 7.77 0.60
N ASN A 109 -8.14 8.93 1.06
CA ASN A 109 -7.59 9.57 2.26
C ASN A 109 -7.91 8.75 3.52
N LEU A 110 -9.13 8.18 3.63
CA LEU A 110 -9.49 7.25 4.70
C LEU A 110 -8.62 5.99 4.70
N LYS A 111 -8.22 5.47 3.52
CA LYS A 111 -7.25 4.37 3.43
C LYS A 111 -5.83 4.79 3.82
N LYS A 112 -5.48 6.07 3.68
CA LYS A 112 -4.19 6.62 4.10
C LYS A 112 -4.14 6.78 5.63
N GLU A 113 -5.26 7.16 6.25
CA GLU A 113 -5.40 7.30 7.71
C GLU A 113 -5.55 5.95 8.42
N CYS A 114 -6.14 4.92 7.79
CA CYS A 114 -6.13 3.55 8.31
C CYS A 114 -4.76 2.83 8.24
N SER A 115 -3.70 3.46 7.71
CA SER A 115 -2.43 2.77 7.42
C SER A 115 -1.35 2.89 8.51
N GLU A 116 -1.59 3.62 9.61
CA GLU A 116 -0.65 3.66 10.75
C GLU A 116 -1.21 3.11 12.06
N ALA A 117 -2.53 3.13 12.27
CA ALA A 117 -3.12 2.69 13.55
C ALA A 117 -3.39 1.18 13.65
N ASP A 118 -3.36 0.43 12.54
CA ASP A 118 -3.90 -0.94 12.49
C ASP A 118 -2.99 -1.93 11.74
N LYS A 119 -1.66 -1.74 11.84
CA LYS A 119 -0.74 -2.81 11.43
C LYS A 119 -0.78 -3.90 12.49
N PRO A 120 -1.22 -5.14 12.18
CA PRO A 120 -1.18 -6.22 13.15
C PRO A 120 0.26 -6.46 13.56
N VAL A 121 0.57 -6.23 14.83
CA VAL A 121 1.87 -6.53 15.41
C VAL A 121 1.88 -8.03 15.75
N VAL A 122 2.68 -8.79 15.01
CA VAL A 122 2.88 -10.21 15.30
C VAL A 122 3.94 -10.34 16.38
N VAL A 123 3.55 -10.81 17.55
CA VAL A 123 4.46 -11.07 18.68
C VAL A 123 4.69 -12.57 18.79
N HIS A 124 5.96 -12.97 18.75
CA HIS A 124 6.35 -14.35 19.01
C HIS A 124 6.51 -14.57 20.51
N LEU A 125 5.62 -15.38 21.10
CA LEU A 125 5.67 -15.75 22.51
C LEU A 125 6.25 -17.15 22.67
N SER A 126 7.06 -17.35 23.72
CA SER A 126 7.50 -18.70 24.11
C SER A 126 6.32 -19.48 24.70
N PRO A 127 6.36 -20.83 24.72
CA PRO A 127 5.28 -21.64 25.29
C PRO A 127 4.92 -21.26 26.73
N ALA A 128 5.90 -20.98 27.58
CA ALA A 128 5.69 -20.55 28.96
C ALA A 128 4.98 -19.17 29.05
N MET A 129 5.22 -18.27 28.10
CA MET A 129 4.54 -16.97 28.05
C MET A 129 3.10 -17.09 27.56
N ILE A 130 2.81 -18.05 26.68
CA ILE A 130 1.44 -18.36 26.26
C ILE A 130 0.64 -18.90 27.44
N GLU A 131 1.21 -19.83 28.22
CA GLU A 131 0.56 -20.37 29.43
C GLU A 131 0.28 -19.28 30.47
N ALA A 132 1.23 -18.36 30.68
CA ALA A 132 1.05 -17.22 31.58
C ALA A 132 -0.04 -16.26 31.07
N LEU A 133 -0.09 -15.99 29.76
CA LEU A 133 -1.11 -15.14 29.15
C LEU A 133 -2.50 -15.76 29.25
N ASP A 134 -2.59 -17.09 29.13
CA ASP A 134 -3.85 -17.83 29.29
C ASP A 134 -4.37 -17.78 30.71
N ALA A 135 -3.49 -17.96 31.70
CA ALA A 135 -3.84 -17.81 33.11
C ALA A 135 -4.34 -16.40 33.43
N LEU A 136 -3.73 -15.37 32.85
CA LEU A 136 -4.15 -13.97 32.99
C LEU A 136 -5.51 -13.69 32.32
N ALA A 137 -5.72 -14.17 31.09
CA ALA A 137 -7.01 -14.00 30.40
C ALA A 137 -8.18 -14.62 31.17
N ILE A 138 -7.96 -15.77 31.81
CA ILE A 138 -8.96 -16.43 32.66
C ILE A 138 -9.23 -15.64 33.94
N THR A 139 -8.18 -15.10 34.56
CA THR A 139 -8.27 -14.42 35.86
C THR A 139 -8.87 -13.02 35.73
N GLU A 140 -8.56 -12.30 34.65
CA GLU A 140 -8.98 -10.90 34.45
C GLU A 140 -10.22 -10.76 33.55
N HIS A 141 -10.70 -11.86 32.94
CA HIS A 141 -11.80 -11.84 31.96
C HIS A 141 -11.57 -10.87 30.79
N GLU A 142 -10.31 -10.63 30.45
CA GLU A 142 -9.90 -9.79 29.32
C GLU A 142 -9.43 -10.63 28.14
N ASP A 143 -9.57 -10.10 26.93
CA ASP A 143 -9.01 -10.72 25.73
C ASP A 143 -7.47 -10.65 25.78
N ARG A 144 -6.81 -11.70 25.28
CA ARG A 144 -5.35 -11.79 25.20
C ARG A 144 -4.72 -10.55 24.54
N SER A 145 -5.39 -9.98 23.54
CA SER A 145 -4.93 -8.80 22.81
C SER A 145 -4.92 -7.55 23.67
N GLU A 146 -5.92 -7.39 24.55
CA GLU A 146 -6.02 -6.25 25.47
C GLU A 146 -4.97 -6.35 26.57
N ILE A 147 -4.74 -7.56 27.10
CA ILE A 147 -3.68 -7.81 28.08
C ILE A 147 -2.30 -7.47 27.50
N ILE A 148 -2.00 -7.93 26.27
CA ILE A 148 -0.74 -7.62 25.60
C ILE A 148 -0.58 -6.11 25.37
N LYS A 149 -1.63 -5.42 24.90
CA LYS A 149 -1.60 -3.95 24.71
C LYS A 149 -1.28 -3.24 26.02
N ARG A 150 -1.95 -3.61 27.12
CA ARG A 150 -1.73 -3.02 28.45
C ARG A 150 -0.29 -3.20 28.91
N LEU A 151 0.23 -4.43 28.83
CA LEU A 151 1.61 -4.75 29.22
C LEU A 151 2.65 -3.96 28.39
N ILE A 152 2.41 -3.77 27.10
CA ILE A 152 3.29 -2.98 26.23
C ILE A 152 3.30 -1.50 26.66
N LEU A 153 2.12 -0.94 26.96
CA LEU A 153 2.00 0.46 27.40
C LEU A 153 2.66 0.67 28.78
N GLU A 154 2.42 -0.23 29.73
CA GLU A 154 3.06 -0.18 31.05
C GLU A 154 4.58 -0.27 30.95
N ALA A 155 5.11 -1.16 30.10
CA ALA A 155 6.55 -1.28 29.89
C ALA A 155 7.17 -0.02 29.27
N ASP A 156 6.46 0.67 28.37
CA ASP A 156 6.90 1.95 27.79
C ASP A 156 6.92 3.08 28.84
N GLU A 157 5.93 3.13 29.72
CA GLU A 157 5.88 4.10 30.82
C GLU A 157 7.05 3.90 31.81
N HIS A 158 7.40 2.66 32.11
CA HIS A 158 8.53 2.34 32.97
C HIS A 158 9.89 2.68 32.34
N ARG A 159 10.00 2.68 31.01
CA ARG A 159 11.22 3.04 30.28
C ARG A 159 11.48 4.55 30.23
N LYS A 160 10.44 5.37 30.39
CA LYS A 160 10.50 6.84 30.32
C LYS A 160 10.82 7.52 31.66
N ARG A 161 10.94 6.74 32.74
CA ARG A 161 11.37 7.21 34.07
C ARG A 161 12.85 6.91 34.29
#